data_AF-A0A2I0HHX6-F1
#
_entry.id   AF-A0A2I0HHX6-F1
#
_cell.length_a   1.000
_cell.length_b   1.000
_cell.length_c   1.000
_cell.angle_alpha   90.00
_cell.angle_beta   90.00
_cell.angle_gamma   90.00
#
_symmetry.space_group_name_H-M   'P 1'
#
loop_
_entity.id
_entity.type
_entity.pdbx_description
1 polymer ?
#
loop_
_entity_poly.entity_id
_entity_poly.type
_entity_poly.pdbx_seq_one_letter_code
_entity_poly.pdbx_strand_id
1 'polypeptide(L)'
;AEALEKCKQRIELIADTLQLEGFSRIDAFVNVDSGEVLIIEVNTVPGMTPSTVLIHQALTEQPPMYPQQFFRTLLDLSSERSL
;
A
#
# COMPACT_ATOMS: atom_id res chain seq x y z
N ALA A 1 -17.96 -3.76 -0.12
CA ALA A 1 -17.32 -4.71 -1.05
C ALA A 1 -16.94 -3.99 -2.35
N GLU A 2 -17.91 -3.45 -3.10
CA GLU A 2 -17.63 -2.75 -4.36
C GLU A 2 -16.84 -1.44 -4.21
N ALA A 3 -17.21 -0.58 -3.25
CA ALA A 3 -16.50 0.68 -3.01
C ALA A 3 -15.03 0.47 -2.56
N LEU A 4 -14.76 -0.60 -1.81
CA LEU A 4 -13.40 -0.96 -1.40
C LEU A 4 -12.56 -1.42 -2.60
N GLU A 5 -13.15 -2.23 -3.48
CA GLU A 5 -12.48 -2.69 -4.71
C GLU A 5 -12.15 -1.50 -5.64
N LYS A 6 -13.13 -0.63 -5.87
CA LYS A 6 -12.93 0.62 -6.61
C LYS A 6 -11.88 1.53 -5.97
N CYS A 7 -11.83 1.59 -4.65
CA CYS A 7 -10.79 2.31 -3.92
C CYS A 7 -9.41 1.71 -4.22
N LYS A 8 -9.23 0.39 -4.09
CA LYS A 8 -7.95 -0.29 -4.39
C LYS A 8 -7.46 -0.01 -5.81
N GLN A 9 -8.34 -0.12 -6.81
CA GLN A 9 -8.02 0.17 -8.22
C GLN A 9 -7.60 1.64 -8.43
N ARG A 10 -8.26 2.58 -7.74
CA ARG A 10 -7.90 4.00 -7.80
C ARG A 10 -6.55 4.27 -7.12
N ILE A 11 -6.29 3.63 -5.99
CA ILE A 11 -5.00 3.73 -5.29
C ILE A 11 -3.86 3.17 -6.15
N GLU A 12 -4.08 2.05 -6.85
CA GLU A 12 -3.12 1.49 -7.82
C GLU A 12 -2.83 2.48 -8.96
N LEU A 13 -3.89 3.03 -9.59
CA LEU A 13 -3.74 4.05 -10.63
C LEU A 13 -2.93 5.27 -10.15
N ILE A 14 -3.14 5.70 -8.91
CA ILE A 14 -2.41 6.82 -8.31
C ILE A 14 -0.94 6.45 -8.08
N ALA A 15 -0.66 5.24 -7.60
CA ALA A 15 0.70 4.75 -7.40
C ALA A 15 1.47 4.70 -8.74
N ASP A 16 0.85 4.19 -9.81
CA ASP A 16 1.43 4.14 -11.15
C ASP A 16 1.67 5.53 -11.72
N THR A 17 0.69 6.42 -11.58
CA THR A 17 0.77 7.81 -12.08
C THR A 17 1.90 8.58 -11.39
N LEU A 18 2.13 8.31 -10.10
CA LEU A 18 3.20 8.90 -9.30
C LEU A 18 4.53 8.14 -9.43
N GLN A 19 4.58 7.06 -10.22
CA GLN A 19 5.75 6.20 -10.41
C GLN A 19 6.32 5.71 -9.07
N LEU A 20 5.43 5.31 -8.16
CA LEU A 20 5.84 4.74 -6.88
C LEU A 20 6.38 3.33 -7.10
N GLU A 21 7.51 3.05 -6.44
CA GLU A 21 8.18 1.75 -6.54
C GLU A 21 8.42 1.19 -5.13
N GLY A 22 8.49 -0.14 -5.03
CA GLY A 22 8.66 -0.81 -3.75
C GLY A 22 7.40 -0.74 -2.89
N PHE A 23 7.34 0.19 -1.95
CA PHE A 23 6.22 0.35 -1.04
C PHE A 23 5.95 1.81 -0.70
N SER A 24 4.69 2.10 -0.38
CA SER A 24 4.24 3.42 0.05
C SER A 24 2.98 3.28 0.90
N ARG A 25 2.75 4.22 1.82
CA ARG A 25 1.45 4.39 2.47
C ARG A 25 0.75 5.59 1.85
N ILE A 26 -0.41 5.36 1.25
CA ILE A 26 -1.26 6.41 0.67
C ILE A 26 -2.43 6.63 1.62
N ASP A 27 -2.50 7.84 2.18
CA ASP A 27 -3.59 8.24 3.07
C ASP A 27 -4.62 9.03 2.25
N ALA A 28 -5.89 8.63 2.35
CA ALA A 28 -6.96 9.16 1.51
C ALA A 28 -8.32 9.17 2.21
N PHE A 29 -9.19 10.08 1.79
CA PHE A 29 -10.63 9.99 2.04
C PHE A 29 -11.30 9.20 0.93
N VAL A 30 -12.28 8.36 1.29
CA VAL A 30 -13.03 7.54 0.35
C VAL A 30 -14.52 7.79 0.55
N ASN A 31 -15.23 8.12 -0.53
CA ASN A 31 -16.69 8.12 -0.51
C ASN A 31 -17.19 6.68 -0.53
N VAL A 32 -17.96 6.28 0.48
CA VAL A 32 -18.40 4.89 0.66
C VAL A 32 -19.41 4.40 -0.38
N ASP A 33 -20.10 5.33 -1.06
CA ASP A 33 -21.12 5.02 -2.05
C ASP A 33 -20.55 5.03 -3.48
N SER A 34 -19.77 6.06 -3.83
CA SER A 34 -19.19 6.23 -5.18
C SER A 34 -17.79 5.61 -5.33
N GLY A 35 -17.12 5.35 -4.21
CA GLY A 35 -15.71 4.95 -4.14
C GLY A 35 -14.73 6.07 -4.52
N GLU A 36 -15.19 7.31 -4.73
CA GLU A 36 -14.33 8.45 -5.05
C GLU A 36 -13.23 8.59 -4.00
N VAL A 37 -11.99 8.85 -4.44
CA VAL A 37 -10.80 8.90 -3.59
C VAL A 37 -10.21 10.30 -3.65
N LEU A 38 -10.04 10.93 -2.49
CA LEU A 38 -9.33 12.20 -2.32
C LEU A 38 -8.04 11.96 -1.55
N ILE A 39 -6.89 12.19 -2.19
CA ILE A 39 -5.57 11.94 -1.61
C ILE A 39 -5.23 13.02 -0.59
N ILE A 40 -4.75 12.60 0.57
CA ILE A 40 -4.26 13.47 1.64
C ILE A 40 -2.73 13.57 1.53
N GLU A 41 -2.05 12.42 1.62
CA GLU A 41 -0.59 12.34 1.55
C GLU A 41 -0.13 10.99 0.99
N VAL A 42 1.08 11.01 0.42
CA VAL A 42 1.79 9.82 -0.05
C VAL A 42 3.10 9.72 0.73
N ASN A 43 3.19 8.73 1.60
CA ASN A 43 4.37 8.43 2.38
C ASN A 43 5.19 7.36 1.67
N THR A 44 6.20 7.77 0.91
CA THR A 44 7.11 6.87 0.19
C THR A 44 8.01 6.05 1.13
N VAL A 45 8.25 6.55 2.35
CA VAL A 45 8.89 5.80 3.43
C VAL A 45 8.09 6.01 4.71
N PRO A 46 7.02 5.22 4.93
CA PRO A 46 6.24 5.30 6.17
C PRO A 46 7.04 4.77 7.37
N GLY A 47 6.49 4.94 8.57
CA GLY A 47 7.05 4.29 9.77
C GLY A 47 7.19 2.77 9.59
N MET A 48 8.18 2.17 10.25
CA MET A 48 8.51 0.74 10.12
C MET A 48 8.38 -0.02 11.45
N THR A 49 7.61 0.53 12.41
CA THR A 49 7.38 -0.10 13.71
C THR A 49 6.24 -1.12 13.62
N PRO A 50 6.14 -2.07 14.57
CA PRO A 50 5.03 -3.04 14.61
C PRO A 50 3.63 -2.40 14.65
N SER A 51 3.52 -1.16 15.14
CA SER A 51 2.27 -0.40 15.21
C SER A 51 1.93 0.37 13.93
N THR A 52 2.73 0.24 12.87
CA THR A 52 2.48 0.92 11.60
C THR A 52 1.32 0.26 10.88
N VAL A 53 0.33 1.06 10.45
CA VAL A 53 -0.90 0.57 9.81
C VAL A 53 -0.64 -0.34 8.60
N LEU A 54 0.41 -0.06 7.81
CA LEU A 54 0.78 -0.86 6.64
C LEU A 54 1.13 -2.31 7.02
N ILE A 55 1.81 -2.50 8.16
CA ILE A 55 2.14 -3.83 8.68
C ILE A 55 0.88 -4.57 9.14
N HIS A 56 -0.05 -3.85 9.76
CA HIS A 56 -1.35 -4.42 10.12
C HIS A 56 -2.18 -4.80 8.89
N GLN A 57 -2.19 -3.99 7.83
CA GLN A 57 -2.87 -4.30 6.57
C GLN A 57 -2.29 -5.56 5.91
N ALA A 58 -0.96 -5.68 5.86
CA ALA A 58 -0.29 -6.88 5.36
C ALA A 58 -0.70 -8.17 6.11
N LEU A 59 -0.91 -8.07 7.43
CA LEU A 59 -1.41 -9.18 8.26
C LEU A 59 -2.89 -9.51 8.04
N THR A 60 -3.68 -8.58 7.49
CA THR A 60 -5.10 -8.83 7.15
C THR A 60 -5.31 -9.45 5.78
N GLU A 61 -4.27 -9.50 4.95
CA GLU A 61 -4.32 -10.19 3.65
C GLU A 61 -4.54 -11.70 3.81
N GLN A 62 -4.94 -12.35 2.72
CA GLN A 62 -5.21 -13.78 2.69
C GLN A 62 -4.42 -14.45 1.55
N PRO A 63 -3.33 -15.18 1.85
CA PRO A 63 -2.78 -15.47 3.18
C PRO A 63 -2.15 -14.23 3.86
N PRO A 64 -2.07 -14.21 5.20
CA PRO A 64 -1.48 -13.10 5.93
C PRO A 64 0.02 -12.98 5.64
N MET A 65 0.47 -11.77 5.36
CA MET A 65 1.89 -11.48 5.16
C MET A 65 2.49 -10.99 6.48
N TYR A 66 3.25 -11.87 7.15
CA TYR A 66 3.92 -11.54 8.40
C TYR A 66 5.06 -10.53 8.20
N PRO A 67 5.43 -9.73 9.22
CA PRO A 67 6.44 -8.67 9.09
C PRO A 67 7.76 -9.15 8.48
N GLN A 68 8.25 -10.33 8.86
CA GLN A 68 9.48 -10.90 8.31
C GLN A 68 9.37 -11.13 6.80
N GLN A 69 8.24 -11.66 6.33
CA GLN A 69 7.98 -11.88 4.92
C GLN A 69 7.84 -10.55 4.18
N PHE A 70 7.08 -9.61 4.75
CA PHE A 70 6.90 -8.27 4.18
C PHE A 70 8.25 -7.58 3.95
N PHE A 71 9.10 -7.46 4.97
CA PHE A 71 10.41 -6.83 4.82
C PHE A 71 11.34 -7.61 3.89
N ARG A 72 11.25 -8.94 3.87
CA ARG A 72 12.04 -9.74 2.93
C ARG A 72 11.64 -9.45 1.48
N THR A 73 10.35 -9.38 1.18
CA THR A 73 9.84 -9.02 -0.15
C THR A 73 10.33 -7.65 -0.59
N LEU A 74 10.36 -6.65 0.30
CA LEU A 74 10.89 -5.32 -0.04
C LEU A 74 12.38 -5.35 -0.40
N LEU A 75 13.17 -6.15 0.33
CA LEU A 75 14.60 -6.33 0.03
C LEU A 75 14.81 -7.03 -1.31
N ASP A 76 14.03 -8.07 -1.60
CA ASP A 76 14.11 -8.80 -2.86
C ASP A 76 13.74 -7.89 -4.05
N LEU A 77 12.65 -7.11 -3.95
CA LEU A 77 12.26 -6.10 -4.95
C LEU A 77 13.37 -5.08 -5.21
N SER A 78 14.03 -4.60 -4.16
CA SER A 78 15.14 -3.64 -4.30
C SER A 78 16.37 -4.24 -4.96
N SER A 79 16.61 -5.54 -4.74
CA SER A 79 17.74 -6.27 -5.29
C SER A 79 17.55 -6.54 -6.79
N GLU A 80 16.33 -6.95 -7.20
CA GLU A 80 15.96 -7.18 -8.59
C GLU A 80 16.10 -5.92 -9.45
N ARG A 81 15.85 -4.73 -8.88
CA ARG A 81 16.02 -3.45 -9.57
C ARG A 81 17.49 -3.05 -9.79
N SER A 82 18.38 -3.51 -8.93
CA SER A 82 19.80 -3.13 -9.01
C SER A 82 20.58 -3.93 -10.06
N LEU A 83 19.93 -4.92 -10.68
CA LEU A 83 20.44 -5.75 -11.79
C LEU A 83 19.92 -5.21 -13.14
#